data_AF-X1B4W4-F1
#
_entry.id   AF-X1B4W4-F1
#
_cell.length_a   1.000
_cell.length_b   1.000
_cell.length_c   1.000
_cell.angle_alpha   90.00
_cell.angle_beta   90.00
_cell.angle_gamma   90.00
#
_symmetry.space_group_name_H-M   'P 1'
#
loop_
_entity.id
_entity.type
_entity.pdbx_description
1 polymer ?
#
loop_
_entity_poly.entity_id
_entity_poly.type
_entity_poly.pdbx_seq_one_letter_code
_entity_poly.pdbx_strand_id
1 'polypeptide(L)'
;MPIRMFLKRKINDWLGRISSRARSHSRAGVNMGKLFFGFILIMVGLVLFPTIDDAVTEYGENATGATLAILSLVPLIWVLVIVGIGVGMVYEQFKEVD
;
A
#
# COMPACT_ATOMS: atom_id res chain seq x y z
N MET A 1 10.89 -54.15 -16.20
CA MET A 1 10.98 -52.70 -16.49
C MET A 1 9.88 -51.84 -15.78
N PRO A 2 9.78 -51.74 -14.42
CA PRO A 2 8.70 -50.90 -13.84
C PRO A 2 9.09 -49.89 -12.73
N ILE A 3 10.19 -50.06 -12.00
CA ILE A 3 10.43 -49.32 -10.74
C ILE A 3 10.81 -47.86 -10.98
N ARG A 4 11.60 -47.59 -12.02
CA ARG A 4 12.06 -46.23 -12.37
C ARG A 4 10.91 -45.32 -12.81
N MET A 5 9.89 -45.90 -13.47
CA MET A 5 8.72 -45.15 -13.94
C MET A 5 7.78 -44.81 -12.78
N PHE A 6 7.65 -45.71 -11.81
CA PHE A 6 6.91 -45.46 -10.57
C PHE A 6 7.56 -44.38 -9.70
N LEU A 7 8.88 -44.40 -9.53
CA LEU A 7 9.60 -43.36 -8.78
C LEU A 7 9.44 -41.98 -9.43
N LYS A 8 9.60 -41.88 -10.75
CA LYS A 8 9.44 -40.60 -11.46
C LYS A 8 8.04 -40.02 -11.27
N ARG A 9 7.01 -40.86 -11.32
CA ARG A 9 5.62 -40.43 -11.14
C ARG A 9 5.37 -39.91 -9.72
N LYS A 10 5.86 -40.64 -8.70
CA LYS A 10 5.78 -40.20 -7.29
C LYS A 10 6.49 -38.88 -7.04
N ILE A 11 7.68 -38.70 -7.62
CA ILE A 11 8.47 -37.46 -7.46
C ILE A 11 7.73 -36.28 -8.12
N ASN A 12 7.21 -36.45 -9.33
CA ASN A 12 6.46 -35.39 -10.01
C ASN A 12 5.18 -35.01 -9.25
N ASP A 13 4.43 -35.98 -8.73
CA ASP A 13 3.21 -35.72 -7.94
C ASP A 13 3.53 -35.06 -6.59
N TRP A 14 4.68 -35.38 -5.99
CA TRP A 14 5.14 -34.74 -4.75
C TRP A 14 5.57 -33.29 -4.99
N LEU A 15 6.33 -33.02 -6.06
CA LEU A 15 6.72 -31.65 -6.45
C LEU A 15 5.51 -30.80 -6.85
N GLY A 16 4.52 -31.39 -7.54
CA GLY A 16 3.26 -30.73 -7.87
C GLY A 16 2.49 -30.28 -6.62
N ARG A 17 2.43 -31.13 -5.58
CA ARG A 17 1.74 -30.80 -4.32
C ARG A 17 2.47 -29.77 -3.46
N ILE A 18 3.80 -29.75 -3.51
CA ILE A 18 4.58 -28.74 -2.77
C ILE A 18 4.47 -27.38 -3.44
N SER A 19 4.61 -27.34 -4.76
CA SER A 19 4.48 -26.09 -5.52
C SER A 19 3.07 -25.51 -5.47
N SER A 20 2.02 -26.34 -5.40
CA SER A 20 0.64 -25.87 -5.23
C SER A 20 0.37 -25.33 -3.83
N ARG A 21 0.92 -25.95 -2.77
CA ARG A 21 0.86 -25.43 -1.39
C ARG A 21 1.63 -24.13 -1.20
N ALA A 22 2.79 -23.97 -1.85
CA ALA A 22 3.54 -22.71 -1.82
C ALA A 22 2.75 -21.56 -2.46
N ARG A 23 1.95 -21.85 -3.50
CA ARG A 23 1.08 -20.86 -4.15
C ARG A 23 -0.20 -20.54 -3.37
N SER A 24 -0.69 -21.43 -2.50
CA SER A 24 -1.91 -21.18 -1.73
C SER A 24 -1.71 -20.24 -0.53
N HIS A 25 -0.47 -20.05 -0.06
CA HIS A 25 -0.18 -19.08 1.00
C HIS A 25 -0.20 -17.62 0.51
N SER A 26 -0.22 -17.42 -0.81
CA SER A 26 -0.22 -16.10 -1.48
C SER A 26 -1.60 -15.66 -1.99
N ARG A 27 -2.66 -16.47 -1.77
CA ARG A 27 -3.97 -16.24 -2.41
C ARG A 27 -5.17 -16.07 -1.45
N ALA A 28 -4.96 -16.12 -0.14
CA ALA A 28 -6.08 -16.03 0.82
C ALA A 28 -5.84 -15.08 2.01
N GLY A 29 -4.68 -14.42 2.07
CA GLY A 29 -4.36 -13.50 3.15
C GLY A 29 -4.18 -12.12 2.56
N VAL A 30 -4.90 -11.14 3.10
CA VAL A 30 -4.58 -9.72 2.95
C VAL A 30 -3.06 -9.56 2.94
N ASN A 31 -2.51 -8.94 1.89
CA ASN A 31 -1.08 -8.73 1.75
C ASN A 31 -0.58 -7.84 2.91
N MET A 32 -0.21 -8.46 4.04
CA MET A 32 0.24 -7.80 5.27
C MET A 32 1.39 -6.82 5.00
N GLY A 33 2.25 -7.12 4.01
CA GLY A 33 3.30 -6.20 3.56
C GLY A 33 2.77 -4.89 2.97
N LYS A 34 1.67 -4.92 2.20
CA LYS A 34 1.03 -3.71 1.67
C LYS A 34 0.34 -2.91 2.77
N LEU A 35 -0.33 -3.58 3.72
CA LEU A 35 -0.92 -2.93 4.89
C LEU A 35 0.15 -2.21 5.72
N PHE A 36 1.26 -2.88 5.99
CA PHE A 36 2.35 -2.32 6.78
C PHE A 36 3.01 -1.12 6.08
N PHE A 37 3.27 -1.23 4.78
CA PHE A 37 3.78 -0.13 3.98
C PHE A 37 2.81 1.06 3.97
N GLY A 38 1.51 0.81 3.81
CA GLY A 38 0.48 1.86 3.85
C GLY A 38 0.37 2.54 5.19
N PHE A 39 0.46 1.78 6.28
CA PHE A 39 0.47 2.33 7.62
C PHE A 39 1.66 3.27 7.86
N ILE A 40 2.86 2.87 7.43
CA ILE A 40 4.05 3.73 7.51
C ILE A 40 3.84 5.01 6.70
N LEU A 41 3.31 4.90 5.49
CA LEU A 41 3.11 6.04 4.59
C LEU A 41 2.11 7.05 5.17
N ILE A 42 1.03 6.56 5.80
CA ILE A 42 0.07 7.40 6.54
C ILE A 42 0.73 8.06 7.75
N MET A 43 1.52 7.30 8.53
CA MET A 43 2.25 7.85 9.69
C MET A 43 3.23 8.94 9.30
N VAL A 44 4.01 8.72 8.23
CA VAL A 44 4.93 9.72 7.69
C VAL A 44 4.15 10.95 7.22
N GLY A 45 3.03 10.76 6.53
CA GLY A 45 2.16 11.85 6.08
C GLY A 45 1.58 12.69 7.24
N LEU A 46 1.22 12.04 8.36
CA LEU A 46 0.73 12.72 9.57
C LEU A 46 1.85 13.48 10.30
N VAL A 47 3.05 12.89 10.40
CA VAL A 47 4.20 13.54 11.04
C VAL A 47 4.69 14.76 10.27
N LEU A 48 4.56 14.75 8.94
CA LEU A 48 4.90 15.88 8.07
C LEU A 48 3.84 16.99 8.07
N PHE A 49 2.64 16.74 8.59
CA PHE A 49 1.55 17.73 8.64
C PHE A 49 1.93 19.05 9.33
N PRO A 50 2.49 19.07 10.57
CA PRO A 50 2.89 20.32 11.22
C PRO A 50 3.94 21.09 10.42
N THR A 51 4.84 20.40 9.72
CA THR A 51 5.88 21.05 8.91
C THR A 51 5.30 21.76 7.70
N ILE A 52 4.20 21.24 7.16
CA ILE A 52 3.46 21.87 6.06
C ILE A 52 2.65 23.05 6.58
N ASP A 53 2.03 22.93 7.75
CA ASP A 53 1.26 23.99 8.39
C ASP A 53 2.15 25.20 8.75
N ASP A 54 3.34 24.92 9.30
CA ASP A 54 4.37 25.92 9.61
C ASP A 54 4.85 26.62 8.33
N ALA A 55 5.13 25.86 7.27
CA ALA A 55 5.53 26.42 5.98
C ALA A 55 4.42 27.29 5.37
N VAL A 56 3.16 26.84 5.42
CA VAL A 56 2.01 27.60 4.92
C VAL A 56 1.84 28.91 5.69
N THR A 57 2.10 28.90 7.01
CA THR A 57 2.05 30.08 7.86
C THR A 57 3.18 31.06 7.53
N GLU A 58 4.42 30.57 7.40
CA GLU A 58 5.60 31.38 7.04
C GLU A 58 5.47 32.03 5.66
N TYR A 59 5.01 31.27 4.65
CA TYR A 59 4.75 31.82 3.32
C TYR A 59 3.49 32.71 3.29
N GLY A 60 2.54 32.48 4.18
CA GLY A 60 1.31 33.25 4.33
C GLY A 60 1.55 34.68 4.81
N GLU A 61 2.51 34.90 5.71
CA GLU A 61 2.85 36.25 6.21
C GLU A 61 3.34 37.19 5.10
N ASN A 62 3.92 36.64 4.03
CA ASN A 62 4.45 37.40 2.89
C ASN A 62 3.54 37.37 1.65
N ALA A 63 2.42 36.65 1.71
CA ALA A 63 1.50 36.49 0.59
C ALA A 63 0.32 37.47 0.68
N THR A 64 -0.13 37.99 -0.46
CA THR A 64 -1.32 38.87 -0.53
C THR A 64 -2.38 38.33 -1.48
N GLY A 65 -3.65 38.56 -1.16
CA GLY A 65 -4.77 38.30 -2.07
C GLY A 65 -4.97 36.81 -2.39
N ALA A 66 -5.03 36.47 -3.69
CA ALA A 66 -5.30 35.11 -4.16
C ALA A 66 -4.26 34.08 -3.71
N THR A 67 -3.01 34.49 -3.47
CA THR A 67 -1.93 33.61 -3.02
C THR A 67 -2.18 33.06 -1.62
N LEU A 68 -2.69 33.89 -0.70
CA LEU A 68 -3.10 33.47 0.65
C LEU A 68 -4.25 32.45 0.60
N ALA A 69 -5.22 32.67 -0.28
CA ALA A 69 -6.35 31.77 -0.45
C ALA A 69 -5.94 30.39 -1.01
N ILE A 70 -4.90 30.34 -1.85
CA ILE A 70 -4.35 29.08 -2.35
C ILE A 70 -3.50 28.40 -1.27
N LEU A 71 -2.70 29.16 -0.53
CA LEU A 71 -1.88 28.65 0.57
C LEU A 71 -2.72 28.02 1.68
N SER A 72 -3.86 28.62 2.03
CA SER A 72 -4.77 28.05 3.02
C SER A 72 -5.47 26.75 2.57
N LEU A 73 -5.47 26.44 1.26
CA LEU A 73 -5.96 25.18 0.72
C LEU A 73 -4.92 24.06 0.78
N VAL A 74 -3.62 24.37 0.96
CA VAL A 74 -2.54 23.38 0.95
C VAL A 74 -2.71 22.32 2.06
N PRO A 75 -3.03 22.67 3.33
CA PRO A 75 -3.27 21.67 4.36
C PRO A 75 -4.48 20.78 4.05
N LEU A 76 -5.54 21.36 3.46
CA LEU A 76 -6.73 20.62 3.05
C LEU A 76 -6.43 19.62 1.94
N ILE A 77 -5.67 20.04 0.91
CA ILE A 77 -5.23 19.17 -0.19
C ILE A 77 -4.35 18.05 0.35
N TRP A 78 -3.46 18.33 1.31
CA TRP A 78 -2.61 17.32 1.93
C TRP A 78 -3.42 16.22 2.61
N VAL A 79 -4.43 16.59 3.41
CA VAL A 79 -5.34 15.63 4.04
C VAL A 79 -6.07 14.79 2.99
N LEU A 80 -6.57 15.42 1.91
CA LEU A 80 -7.22 14.70 0.82
C LEU A 80 -6.29 13.69 0.15
N VAL A 81 -5.00 14.02 -0.03
CA VAL A 81 -4.01 13.09 -0.58
C VAL A 81 -3.78 11.90 0.34
N ILE A 82 -3.59 12.12 1.65
CA ILE A 82 -3.37 11.03 2.61
C ILE A 82 -4.59 10.11 2.66
N VAL A 83 -5.79 10.67 2.75
CA VAL A 83 -7.04 9.89 2.77
C VAL A 83 -7.22 9.15 1.43
N GLY A 84 -6.94 9.81 0.31
CA GLY A 84 -7.02 9.21 -1.02
C GLY A 84 -6.06 8.02 -1.19
N ILE A 85 -4.83 8.13 -0.69
CA ILE A 85 -3.87 7.01 -0.67
C ILE A 85 -4.39 5.88 0.23
N GLY A 86 -4.88 6.19 1.43
CA GLY A 86 -5.45 5.19 2.34
C GLY A 86 -6.60 4.41 1.70
N VAL A 87 -7.57 5.11 1.10
CA VAL A 87 -8.70 4.50 0.40
C VAL A 87 -8.25 3.72 -0.83
N GLY A 88 -7.32 4.26 -1.62
CA GLY A 88 -6.77 3.59 -2.80
C GLY A 88 -6.07 2.28 -2.45
N MET A 89 -5.30 2.26 -1.37
CA MET A 89 -4.65 1.04 -0.88
C MET A 89 -5.66 0.00 -0.42
N VAL A 90 -6.70 0.41 0.33
CA VAL A 90 -7.78 -0.49 0.73
C VAL A 90 -8.53 -1.03 -0.49
N TYR A 91 -8.82 -0.18 -1.47
CA TYR A 91 -9.49 -0.58 -2.71
C TYR A 91 -8.67 -1.59 -3.53
N GLU A 92 -7.37 -1.37 -3.68
CA GLU A 92 -6.49 -2.35 -4.34
C GLU A 92 -6.46 -3.69 -3.60
N GLN A 93 -6.51 -3.68 -2.27
CA GLN A 93 -6.57 -4.94 -1.52
C GLN A 93 -7.87 -5.70 -1.76
N PHE A 94 -9.02 -5.02 -1.87
CA PHE A 94 -10.29 -5.68 -2.19
C PHE A 94 -10.34 -6.14 -3.65
N LYS A 95 -9.82 -5.35 -4.59
CA LYS A 95 -9.75 -5.72 -6.01
C LYS A 95 -8.84 -6.93 -6.27
N GLU A 96 -7.81 -7.14 -5.47
CA GLU A 96 -6.96 -8.34 -5.58
C GLU A 96 -7.63 -9.62 -5.03
N VAL A 97 -8.75 -9.50 -4.33
CA VAL A 97 -9.46 -10.59 -3.67
C VAL A 97 -10.65 -11.11 -4.50
N ASP A 98 -11.23 -10.28 -5.37
CA ASP A 98 -12.28 -10.66 -6.35
C ASP A 98 -11.69 -11.18 -7.68
#